data_AF-A0A6J1X594-F1
#
_entry.id   AF-A0A6J1X594-F1
#
_cell.length_a   1.000
_cell.length_b   1.000
_cell.length_c   1.000
_cell.angle_alpha   90.00
_cell.angle_beta   90.00
_cell.angle_gamma   90.00
#
_symmetry.space_group_name_H-M   'P 1'
#
loop_
_entity.id
_entity.type
_entity.pdbx_description
1 polymer ?
#
loop_
_entity_poly.entity_id
_entity_poly.type
_entity_poly.pdbx_seq_one_letter_code
_entity_poly.pdbx_strand_id
1 'polypeptide(L)'
;MFTAVTFGIDTNFLVAILVCIAILIILLLAMVVHRRRAIAWAEKELDDIRENIIAYEDEGGGEGDAGYDLHVLRQMYDGPPTDADAPFIYSGGLKSAAPDISGFLDDKKSVLDRDPDINPYDDVRHYAYEGDGNTSGSLSSLASCTDDGDLKFNYLSTFGPRFRKLADMYGDSDDERAPHEESWC
;
A
#
# COMPACT_ATOMS: atom_id res chain seq x y z
N MET A 1 45.78 7.24 37.15
CA MET A 1 45.19 8.16 38.13
C MET A 1 44.13 8.98 37.40
N PHE A 2 42.86 8.56 37.45
CA PHE A 2 41.78 9.27 36.78
C PHE A 2 41.35 10.42 37.69
N THR A 3 41.70 11.65 37.31
CA THR A 3 41.19 12.86 37.97
C THR A 3 39.72 13.00 37.62
N ALA A 4 38.84 12.66 38.56
CA ALA A 4 37.44 13.01 38.45
C ALA A 4 37.35 14.54 38.43
N VAL A 5 37.04 15.10 37.26
CA VAL A 5 36.72 16.52 37.13
C VAL A 5 35.34 16.71 37.73
N THR A 6 35.28 17.05 39.01
CA THR A 6 34.03 17.48 39.65
C THR A 6 33.76 18.90 39.17
N PHE A 7 33.13 19.03 38.00
CA PHE A 7 32.51 20.29 37.63
C PHE A 7 31.46 20.60 38.70
N GLY A 8 31.64 21.69 39.43
CA GLY A 8 30.58 22.25 40.27
C GLY A 8 29.46 22.68 39.33
N ILE A 9 28.51 21.78 39.07
CA ILE A 9 27.37 22.07 38.22
C ILE A 9 26.45 22.97 39.03
N ASP A 10 26.47 24.26 38.71
CA ASP A 10 25.56 25.24 39.29
C ASP A 10 24.12 24.83 38.97
N THR A 11 23.25 24.85 39.99
CA THR A 11 21.83 24.50 39.86
C THR A 11 21.14 25.31 38.77
N ASN A 12 21.51 26.59 38.63
CA ASN A 12 21.01 27.48 37.59
C ASN A 12 21.40 27.02 36.18
N PHE A 13 22.61 26.48 36.00
CA PHE A 13 23.07 25.94 34.72
C PHE A 13 22.33 24.65 34.36
N LEU A 14 22.09 23.77 35.34
CA LEU A 14 21.30 22.56 35.18
C LEU A 14 19.85 22.92 34.78
N VAL A 15 19.24 23.90 35.46
CA VAL A 15 17.89 24.39 35.12
C VAL A 15 17.84 24.95 33.71
N ALA A 16 18.84 25.74 33.29
CA ALA A 16 18.92 26.28 31.93
C ALA A 16 18.99 25.16 30.87
N ILE A 17 19.78 24.10 31.13
CA ILE A 17 19.86 22.94 30.24
C ILE A 17 18.51 22.20 30.17
N LEU A 18 17.84 21.97 31.31
CA LEU A 18 16.54 21.31 31.31
C LEU A 18 15.48 22.10 30.55
N VAL A 19 15.44 23.42 30.72
CA VAL A 19 14.53 24.30 29.95
C VAL A 19 14.87 24.23 28.46
N CYS A 20 16.15 24.25 28.10
CA CYS A 20 16.58 24.11 26.71
C CYS A 20 16.12 22.78 26.10
N ILE A 21 16.32 21.66 26.80
CA ILE A 21 15.86 20.33 26.37
C ILE A 21 14.33 20.29 26.25
N ALA A 22 13.60 20.86 27.21
CA ALA A 22 12.14 20.93 27.16
C ALA A 22 11.64 21.71 25.93
N ILE A 23 12.27 22.84 25.61
CA ILE A 23 11.95 23.62 24.40
C ILE A 23 12.25 22.81 23.14
N LEU A 24 13.39 22.13 23.07
CA LEU A 24 13.73 21.28 21.92
C LEU A 24 12.73 20.13 21.73
N ILE A 25 12.26 19.51 22.81
CA ILE A 25 11.23 18.46 22.76
C ILE A 25 9.92 19.04 22.23
N ILE A 26 9.49 20.21 22.71
CA ILE A 26 8.27 20.88 22.23
C ILE A 26 8.38 21.18 20.72
N LEU A 27 9.53 21.70 20.27
CA LEU A 27 9.76 21.98 18.85
C LEU A 27 9.76 20.70 18.01
N LEU A 28 10.35 19.60 18.48
CA LEU A 28 10.28 18.31 17.80
C LEU A 28 8.84 17.79 17.71
N LEU A 29 8.07 17.84 18.80
CA LEU A 29 6.67 17.43 18.78
C LEU A 29 5.84 18.30 17.82
N ALA A 30 6.05 19.62 17.85
CA ALA A 30 5.42 20.54 16.90
C ALA A 30 5.79 20.19 15.45
N MET A 31 7.07 19.95 15.16
CA MET A 31 7.53 19.55 13.83
C MET A 31 6.92 18.21 13.39
N VAL A 32 6.85 17.22 14.27
CA VAL A 32 6.23 15.91 13.97
C VAL A 32 4.73 16.08 13.71
N VAL A 33 4.02 16.86 14.52
CA VAL A 33 2.59 17.15 14.31
C VAL A 33 2.38 17.95 13.02
N HIS A 34 3.20 18.96 12.74
CA HIS A 34 3.15 19.73 11.50
C HIS A 34 3.42 18.86 10.29
N ARG A 35 4.40 17.95 10.36
CA ARG A 35 4.70 17.02 9.27
C ARG A 35 3.58 16.00 9.07
N ARG A 36 3.02 15.44 10.15
CA ARG A 36 1.85 14.56 10.08
C ARG A 36 0.63 15.27 9.52
N ARG A 37 0.39 16.52 9.93
CA ARG A 37 -0.68 17.36 9.38
C ARG A 37 -0.41 17.67 7.91
N ALA A 38 0.79 18.09 7.52
CA ALA A 38 1.12 18.37 6.13
C ALA A 38 0.86 17.14 5.22
N ILE A 39 1.22 15.94 5.68
CA ILE A 39 0.92 14.69 4.98
C ILE A 39 -0.59 14.43 4.92
N ALA A 40 -1.32 14.57 6.03
CA ALA A 40 -2.77 14.37 6.07
C ALA A 40 -3.55 15.39 5.22
N TRP A 41 -3.05 16.63 5.09
CA TRP A 41 -3.64 17.65 4.24
C TRP A 41 -3.34 17.38 2.76
N ALA A 42 -2.13 16.92 2.43
CA ALA A 42 -1.77 16.51 1.08
C ALA A 42 -2.60 15.29 0.62
N GLU A 43 -2.87 14.34 1.52
CA GLU A 43 -3.75 13.20 1.23
C GLU A 43 -5.19 13.65 1.00
N LYS A 44 -5.70 14.59 1.79
CA LYS A 44 -7.03 15.18 1.58
C LYS A 44 -7.14 15.94 0.26
N GLU A 45 -6.13 16.71 -0.12
CA GLU A 45 -6.10 17.43 -1.41
C GLU A 45 -6.09 16.45 -2.60
N LEU A 46 -5.37 15.33 -2.48
CA LEU A 46 -5.39 14.26 -3.48
C LEU A 46 -6.74 13.54 -3.54
N ASP A 47 -7.43 13.39 -2.41
CA ASP A 47 -8.80 12.85 -2.37
C ASP A 47 -9.80 13.79 -3.03
N ASP A 48 -9.79 15.07 -2.66
CA ASP A 48 -10.66 16.11 -3.23
C ASP A 48 -10.46 16.23 -4.77
N ILE A 49 -9.23 16.05 -5.27
CA ILE A 49 -8.93 16.03 -6.72
C ILE A 49 -9.40 14.73 -7.38
N ARG A 50 -9.28 13.57 -6.73
CA ARG A 50 -9.75 12.28 -7.27
C ARG A 50 -11.28 12.22 -7.35
N GLU A 51 -11.99 12.81 -6.40
CA GLU A 51 -13.45 12.94 -6.45
C GLU A 51 -13.92 13.83 -7.62
N ASN A 52 -13.08 14.75 -8.10
CA ASN A 52 -13.38 15.62 -9.24
C ASN A 52 -12.93 15.04 -10.60
N ILE A 53 -12.24 13.90 -10.64
CA ILE A 53 -11.93 13.17 -11.88
C ILE A 53 -13.02 12.14 -12.10
N ILE A 54 -14.17 12.60 -12.60
CA ILE A 54 -15.16 11.70 -13.20
C ILE A 54 -14.53 11.20 -14.50
N ALA A 55 -14.28 9.90 -14.60
CA ALA A 55 -13.77 9.28 -15.83
C ALA A 55 -14.86 9.35 -16.92
N TYR A 56 -14.86 10.42 -17.70
CA TYR A 56 -15.70 10.62 -18.88
C TYR A 56 -15.25 9.75 -20.07
N GLU A 57 -14.94 8.48 -19.85
CA GLU A 57 -14.62 7.55 -20.95
C GLU A 57 -15.73 6.54 -21.25
N ASP A 58 -16.85 6.60 -20.54
CA ASP A 58 -18.04 5.84 -20.92
C ASP A 58 -19.29 6.71 -20.74
N GLU A 59 -20.20 6.63 -21.70
CA GLU A 59 -21.41 7.46 -21.83
C GLU A 59 -21.21 8.89 -22.37
N GLY A 60 -21.03 8.96 -23.70
CA GLY A 60 -21.62 10.04 -24.47
C GLY A 60 -23.14 10.01 -24.31
N GLY A 61 -23.65 10.56 -23.20
CA GLY A 61 -25.06 10.82 -22.97
C GLY A 61 -25.50 12.00 -23.83
N GLY A 62 -25.76 11.73 -25.11
CA GLY A 62 -26.42 12.66 -26.01
C GLY A 62 -27.63 13.27 -25.32
N GLU A 63 -27.64 14.59 -25.26
CA GLU A 63 -28.66 15.52 -24.78
C GLU A 63 -30.03 15.42 -25.49
N GLY A 64 -30.43 14.23 -25.94
CA GLY A 64 -31.60 14.00 -26.80
C GLY A 64 -32.93 13.74 -26.08
N ASP A 65 -32.94 13.44 -24.78
CA ASP A 65 -34.17 13.02 -24.07
C ASP A 65 -34.81 14.11 -23.19
N ALA A 66 -34.41 15.37 -23.35
CA ALA A 66 -35.06 16.53 -22.73
C ALA A 66 -36.38 16.95 -23.43
N GLY A 67 -37.15 15.97 -23.92
CA GLY A 67 -38.47 16.17 -24.50
C GLY A 67 -39.56 16.20 -23.44
N TYR A 68 -39.55 17.19 -22.54
CA TYR A 68 -40.63 17.35 -21.56
C TYR A 68 -41.90 17.84 -22.26
N ASP A 69 -42.90 16.98 -22.42
CA ASP A 69 -44.25 17.37 -22.86
C ASP A 69 -45.01 18.05 -21.71
N LEU A 70 -44.99 19.38 -21.70
CA LEU A 70 -45.68 20.21 -20.70
C LEU A 70 -47.22 20.19 -20.83
N HIS A 71 -47.81 19.48 -21.79
CA HIS A 71 -49.27 19.42 -21.94
C HIS A 71 -49.96 18.72 -20.77
N VAL A 72 -49.27 17.84 -20.03
CA VAL A 72 -49.81 17.15 -18.85
C VAL A 72 -50.13 18.13 -17.72
N LEU A 73 -49.39 19.24 -17.60
CA LEU A 73 -49.60 20.25 -16.55
C LEU A 73 -50.82 21.14 -16.81
N ARG A 74 -51.30 21.21 -18.05
CA ARG A 74 -52.45 22.06 -18.41
C ARG A 74 -53.80 21.44 -18.09
N GLN A 75 -53.88 20.11 -17.94
CA GLN A 75 -55.16 19.43 -17.72
C GLN A 75 -55.72 19.56 -16.29
N MET A 76 -54.93 20.06 -15.33
CA MET A 76 -55.38 20.23 -13.93
C MET A 76 -55.82 21.65 -13.57
N TYR A 77 -55.80 22.61 -14.50
CA TYR A 77 -56.06 24.01 -14.15
C TYR A 77 -56.85 24.78 -15.21
N ASP A 78 -58.00 24.26 -15.62
CA ASP A 78 -59.03 25.06 -16.29
C ASP A 78 -60.41 24.80 -15.67
N GLY A 79 -60.88 25.75 -14.84
CA GLY A 79 -62.32 25.96 -14.58
C GLY A 79 -62.73 26.29 -13.13
N PRO A 80 -63.24 27.51 -12.84
CA PRO A 80 -63.98 27.83 -11.61
C PRO A 80 -65.44 27.31 -11.63
N PRO A 81 -66.17 27.34 -10.49
CA PRO A 81 -67.20 26.37 -10.14
C PRO A 81 -68.55 26.63 -10.84
N THR A 82 -69.30 25.56 -11.11
CA THR A 82 -70.70 25.66 -11.53
C THR A 82 -71.57 24.77 -10.66
N ASP A 83 -72.44 25.43 -9.90
CA ASP A 83 -73.62 24.85 -9.27
C ASP A 83 -74.47 24.11 -10.30
N ALA A 84 -74.68 22.80 -10.15
CA ALA A 84 -75.77 22.08 -10.80
C ALA A 84 -76.00 20.70 -10.14
N ASP A 85 -77.25 20.49 -9.72
CA ASP A 85 -77.79 19.27 -9.14
C ASP A 85 -77.50 17.99 -9.95
N ALA A 86 -76.92 16.97 -9.30
CA ALA A 86 -77.08 15.57 -9.68
C ALA A 86 -76.96 14.65 -8.44
N PRO A 87 -77.86 13.66 -8.27
CA PRO A 87 -77.99 12.93 -7.01
C PRO A 87 -76.92 11.84 -6.92
N PHE A 88 -75.92 12.04 -6.07
CA PHE A 88 -75.02 10.96 -5.67
C PHE A 88 -75.78 9.99 -4.75
N ILE A 89 -76.17 8.85 -5.30
CA ILE A 89 -76.63 7.69 -4.54
C ILE A 89 -75.45 7.18 -3.72
N TYR A 90 -75.37 7.58 -2.45
CA TYR A 90 -74.61 6.86 -1.44
C TYR A 90 -75.58 5.95 -0.69
N SER A 91 -75.74 4.75 -1.23
CA SER A 91 -76.29 3.63 -0.47
C SER A 91 -75.25 3.12 0.52
N GLY A 92 -75.69 2.85 1.74
CA GLY A 92 -75.10 1.81 2.58
C GLY A 92 -73.87 2.23 3.37
N GLY A 93 -74.07 2.38 4.68
CA GLY A 93 -72.98 2.61 5.62
C GLY A 93 -71.96 1.47 5.63
N LEU A 94 -70.71 1.84 5.80
CA LEU A 94 -69.75 1.03 6.52
C LEU A 94 -68.95 2.01 7.37
N LYS A 95 -68.97 1.79 8.69
CA LYS A 95 -68.04 2.44 9.61
C LYS A 95 -66.65 2.11 9.08
N SER A 96 -65.96 3.06 8.45
CA SER A 96 -64.58 2.84 8.05
C SER A 96 -63.81 2.62 9.34
N ALA A 97 -63.43 1.38 9.61
CA ALA A 97 -62.44 1.07 10.62
C ALA A 97 -61.23 1.96 10.32
N ALA A 98 -60.62 2.53 11.37
CA ALA A 98 -59.39 3.28 11.22
C ALA A 98 -58.39 2.41 10.43
N PRO A 99 -57.67 2.98 9.44
CA PRO A 99 -56.69 2.21 8.68
C PRO A 99 -55.71 1.50 9.62
N ASP A 100 -55.44 0.22 9.38
CA ASP A 100 -54.47 -0.56 10.16
C ASP A 100 -53.04 -0.13 9.81
N ILE A 101 -52.63 0.98 10.40
CA ILE A 101 -51.32 1.60 10.20
C ILE A 101 -50.21 0.68 10.75
N SER A 102 -50.50 -0.09 11.80
CA SER A 102 -49.55 -1.07 12.37
C SER A 102 -49.19 -2.15 11.36
N GLY A 103 -50.18 -2.81 10.77
CA GLY A 103 -49.93 -3.84 9.74
C GLY A 103 -49.19 -3.26 8.53
N PHE A 104 -49.57 -2.06 8.09
CA PHE A 104 -48.87 -1.39 6.98
C PHE A 104 -47.39 -1.10 7.29
N LEU A 105 -47.07 -0.65 8.50
CA LEU A 105 -45.69 -0.41 8.92
C LEU A 105 -44.89 -1.72 9.04
N ASP A 106 -45.49 -2.77 9.60
CA ASP A 106 -44.85 -4.08 9.74
C ASP A 106 -44.56 -4.71 8.37
N ASP A 107 -45.50 -4.60 7.43
CA ASP A 107 -45.32 -5.06 6.06
C ASP A 107 -44.17 -4.32 5.37
N LYS A 108 -44.16 -2.99 5.45
CA LYS A 108 -43.10 -2.14 4.86
C LYS A 108 -41.75 -2.39 5.50
N LYS A 109 -41.71 -2.55 6.82
CA LYS A 109 -40.50 -2.91 7.54
C LYS A 109 -39.95 -4.26 7.07
N SER A 110 -40.80 -5.27 6.90
CA SER A 110 -40.36 -6.58 6.41
C SER A 110 -39.77 -6.54 5.01
N VAL A 111 -40.24 -5.62 4.17
CA VAL A 111 -39.74 -5.43 2.79
C VAL A 111 -38.36 -4.77 2.82
N LEU A 112 -38.20 -3.71 3.62
CA LEU A 112 -36.92 -3.01 3.77
C LEU A 112 -35.86 -3.89 4.45
N ASP A 113 -36.23 -4.68 5.45
CA ASP A 113 -35.30 -5.59 6.14
C ASP A 113 -34.78 -6.73 5.22
N ARG A 114 -35.45 -7.00 4.09
CA ARG A 114 -35.09 -8.04 3.11
C ARG A 114 -34.49 -7.48 1.82
N ASP A 115 -34.32 -6.17 1.74
CA ASP A 115 -33.79 -5.50 0.57
C ASP A 115 -32.25 -5.72 0.53
N PRO A 116 -31.71 -6.36 -0.51
CA PRO A 116 -30.27 -6.61 -0.63
C PRO A 116 -29.45 -5.34 -0.89
N ASP A 117 -30.08 -4.25 -1.32
CA ASP A 117 -29.42 -2.99 -1.71
C ASP A 117 -29.25 -2.03 -0.52
N ILE A 118 -29.69 -2.42 0.69
CA ILE A 118 -29.56 -1.60 1.92
C ILE A 118 -28.17 -1.69 2.54
N ASN A 119 -27.40 -2.70 2.18
CA ASN A 119 -26.07 -2.90 2.70
C ASN A 119 -25.11 -1.90 2.03
N PRO A 120 -24.11 -1.35 2.77
CA PRO A 120 -23.05 -0.59 2.13
C PRO A 120 -22.41 -1.40 1.02
N TYR A 121 -22.18 -0.77 -0.13
CA TYR A 121 -21.51 -1.42 -1.26
C TYR A 121 -20.10 -1.88 -0.86
N ASP A 122 -19.70 -3.02 -1.41
CA ASP A 122 -18.34 -3.53 -1.28
C ASP A 122 -17.37 -2.65 -2.10
N ASP A 123 -16.19 -2.40 -1.54
CA ASP A 123 -15.12 -1.64 -2.21
C ASP A 123 -13.93 -2.55 -2.55
N VAL A 124 -13.36 -2.36 -3.74
CA VAL A 124 -12.22 -3.15 -4.24
C VAL A 124 -10.92 -2.44 -3.89
N ARG A 125 -10.08 -3.10 -3.10
CA ARG A 125 -8.73 -2.61 -2.80
C ARG A 125 -7.72 -3.13 -3.82
N HIS A 126 -7.17 -2.22 -4.61
CA HIS A 126 -6.10 -2.54 -5.54
C HIS A 126 -4.74 -2.53 -4.81
N TYR A 127 -4.11 -3.70 -4.73
CA TYR A 127 -2.76 -3.84 -4.20
C TYR A 127 -1.76 -4.00 -5.35
N ALA A 128 -0.81 -3.08 -5.45
CA ALA A 128 0.21 -3.07 -6.49
C ALA A 128 1.64 -2.86 -5.92
N TYR A 129 1.87 -3.28 -4.67
CA TYR A 129 3.17 -3.13 -4.03
C TYR A 129 4.14 -4.22 -4.54
N GLU A 130 5.11 -3.80 -5.35
CA GLU A 130 6.12 -4.67 -5.97
C GLU A 130 7.32 -4.99 -5.05
N GLY A 131 7.45 -4.26 -3.94
CA GLY A 131 8.63 -4.34 -3.07
C GLY A 131 9.69 -3.29 -3.43
N ASP A 132 10.66 -3.13 -2.53
CA ASP A 132 11.65 -2.04 -2.57
C ASP A 132 12.91 -2.41 -3.38
N GLY A 133 12.82 -3.40 -4.27
CA GLY A 133 13.91 -3.79 -5.16
C GLY A 133 15.24 -4.11 -4.44
N ASN A 134 15.22 -4.88 -3.35
CA ASN A 134 16.47 -5.25 -2.69
C ASN A 134 17.25 -6.27 -3.55
N THR A 135 18.42 -5.86 -4.02
CA THR A 135 19.46 -6.79 -4.51
C THR A 135 19.99 -7.57 -3.31
N SER A 136 19.25 -8.61 -2.94
CA SER A 136 19.58 -9.51 -1.84
C SER A 136 20.90 -10.22 -2.12
N GLY A 137 21.95 -9.83 -1.40
CA GLY A 137 23.09 -10.67 -1.06
C GLY A 137 24.12 -10.89 -2.17
N SER A 138 25.39 -10.79 -1.78
CA SER A 138 26.50 -11.26 -2.61
C SER A 138 26.35 -12.76 -2.86
N LEU A 139 26.24 -13.15 -4.14
CA LEU A 139 26.24 -14.55 -4.53
C LEU A 139 27.66 -15.13 -4.43
N SER A 140 27.78 -16.37 -3.97
CA SER A 140 29.06 -17.06 -3.94
C SER A 140 29.58 -17.33 -5.36
N SER A 141 30.89 -17.12 -5.57
CA SER A 141 31.55 -17.40 -6.85
C SER A 141 31.60 -18.90 -7.15
N LEU A 142 31.23 -19.28 -8.38
CA LEU A 142 31.23 -20.67 -8.86
C LEU A 142 32.64 -21.30 -8.97
N ALA A 143 33.69 -20.48 -8.97
CA ALA A 143 35.08 -20.92 -9.16
C ALA A 143 35.77 -21.42 -7.87
N SER A 144 35.09 -21.42 -6.72
CA SER A 144 35.72 -21.73 -5.42
C SER A 144 36.19 -23.19 -5.26
N CYS A 145 35.95 -24.07 -6.23
CA CYS A 145 36.24 -25.51 -6.13
C CYS A 145 37.33 -26.01 -7.11
N THR A 146 37.92 -25.13 -7.94
CA THR A 146 38.88 -25.57 -8.98
C THR A 146 40.35 -25.41 -8.60
N ASP A 147 40.69 -24.89 -7.41
CA ASP A 147 42.05 -24.40 -7.14
C ASP A 147 43.02 -25.42 -6.53
N ASP A 148 42.54 -26.57 -6.05
CA ASP A 148 43.43 -27.57 -5.40
C ASP A 148 43.53 -28.87 -6.21
N GLY A 149 43.54 -28.76 -7.54
CA GLY A 149 43.89 -29.89 -8.40
C GLY A 149 45.39 -30.16 -8.33
N ASP A 150 45.78 -31.39 -7.98
CA ASP A 150 47.16 -31.88 -7.99
C ASP A 150 47.94 -31.36 -9.22
N LEU A 151 48.88 -30.44 -9.00
CA LEU A 151 49.75 -29.81 -10.03
C LEU A 151 50.82 -30.79 -10.56
N LYS A 152 50.42 -32.03 -10.89
CA LYS A 152 51.28 -33.10 -11.39
C LYS A 152 51.26 -33.13 -12.91
N PHE A 153 52.35 -32.70 -13.54
CA PHE A 153 52.43 -32.54 -14.99
C PHE A 153 53.27 -33.62 -15.70
N ASN A 154 53.41 -34.81 -15.10
CA ASN A 154 54.24 -35.90 -15.62
C ASN A 154 53.85 -36.37 -17.04
N TYR A 155 52.60 -36.12 -17.46
CA TYR A 155 52.10 -36.43 -18.81
C TYR A 155 52.69 -35.52 -19.90
N LEU A 156 53.28 -34.36 -19.56
CA LEU A 156 53.90 -33.45 -20.54
C LEU A 156 55.07 -34.10 -21.29
N SER A 157 55.75 -35.07 -20.65
CA SER A 157 56.84 -35.83 -21.26
C SER A 157 56.41 -36.58 -22.53
N THR A 158 55.13 -36.98 -22.61
CA THR A 158 54.56 -37.77 -23.71
C THR A 158 54.02 -36.89 -24.86
N PHE A 159 53.87 -35.58 -24.66
CA PHE A 159 53.30 -34.67 -25.68
C PHE A 159 54.26 -34.33 -26.84
N GLY A 160 55.51 -34.81 -26.79
CA GLY A 160 56.47 -34.69 -27.87
C GLY A 160 57.37 -33.44 -27.79
N PRO A 161 58.23 -33.22 -28.81
CA PRO A 161 59.40 -32.34 -28.70
C PRO A 161 59.05 -30.88 -28.45
N ARG A 162 57.87 -30.41 -28.86
CA ARG A 162 57.40 -29.04 -28.63
C ARG A 162 57.13 -28.74 -27.15
N PHE A 163 56.77 -29.76 -26.38
CA PHE A 163 56.45 -29.64 -24.94
C PHE A 163 57.63 -30.01 -24.05
N ARG A 164 58.78 -30.36 -24.63
CA ARG A 164 59.97 -30.82 -23.89
C ARG A 164 60.44 -29.80 -22.84
N LYS A 165 60.39 -28.51 -23.16
CA LYS A 165 60.75 -27.45 -22.20
C LYS A 165 59.77 -27.36 -21.02
N LEU A 166 58.49 -27.61 -21.25
CA LEU A 166 57.49 -27.61 -20.18
C LEU A 166 57.59 -28.88 -19.33
N ALA A 167 57.84 -30.03 -19.96
CA ALA A 167 58.12 -31.28 -19.26
C ALA A 167 59.38 -31.18 -18.39
N ASP A 168 60.40 -30.45 -18.84
CA ASP A 168 61.63 -30.19 -18.08
C ASP A 168 61.39 -29.25 -16.88
N MET A 169 60.50 -28.26 -17.02
CA MET A 169 60.20 -27.29 -15.95
C MET A 169 59.17 -27.80 -14.92
N TYR A 170 58.27 -28.71 -15.30
CA TYR A 170 57.11 -29.12 -14.49
C TYR A 170 56.95 -30.63 -14.33
N GLY A 171 57.76 -31.45 -15.01
CA GLY A 171 57.79 -32.89 -14.82
C GLY A 171 58.60 -33.21 -13.56
N ASP A 172 58.06 -34.08 -12.72
CA ASP A 172 58.72 -34.52 -11.49
C ASP A 172 59.99 -35.29 -11.88
N SER A 173 61.16 -34.83 -11.43
CA SER A 173 62.39 -35.60 -11.49
C SER A 173 62.36 -36.58 -10.32
N ASP A 174 62.27 -37.88 -10.58
CA ASP A 174 62.29 -38.97 -9.58
C ASP A 174 63.59 -39.05 -8.73
N ASP A 175 64.37 -37.96 -8.63
CA ASP A 175 65.68 -37.90 -7.97
C ASP A 175 65.65 -37.38 -6.52
N GLU A 176 64.47 -37.08 -5.94
CA GLU A 176 64.36 -36.71 -4.50
C GLU A 176 63.91 -37.86 -3.60
N ARG A 177 64.63 -38.99 -3.66
CA ARG A 177 64.55 -40.01 -2.61
C ARG A 177 65.91 -40.53 -2.16
N ALA A 178 66.75 -39.62 -1.67
CA ALA A 178 67.82 -39.96 -0.74
C ALA A 178 67.64 -39.13 0.55
N PRO A 179 67.43 -39.74 1.73
CA PRO A 179 67.31 -38.99 2.97
C PRO A 179 68.70 -38.45 3.35
N HIS A 180 68.84 -37.12 3.36
CA HIS A 180 70.02 -36.46 3.90
C HIS A 180 70.01 -36.61 5.43
N GLU A 181 70.92 -37.41 5.98
CA GLU A 181 71.22 -37.45 7.42
C GLU A 181 71.95 -36.14 7.80
N GLU A 182 71.30 -35.31 8.61
CA GLU A 182 71.88 -34.07 9.16
C GLU A 182 72.68 -34.38 10.44
N SER A 183 74.01 -34.27 10.34
CA SER A 183 74.94 -34.29 11.46
C SER A 183 74.99 -32.93 12.15
N TRP A 184 74.47 -32.85 13.38
CA TRP A 184 74.56 -31.68 14.24
C TRP A 184 75.96 -31.54 14.87
N CYS A 185 76.51 -30.32 14.86
CA CYS A 185 77.51 -29.80 15.80
C CYS A 185 77.13 -28.36 16.14
#